data_AF-A0A453QVE0-F1
#
_entry.id   AF-A0A453QVE0-F1
#
_cell.length_a   1.000
_cell.length_b   1.000
_cell.length_c   1.000
_cell.angle_alpha   90.00
_cell.angle_beta   90.00
_cell.angle_gamma   90.00
#
_symmetry.space_group_name_H-M   'P 1'
#
loop_
_entity.id
_entity.type
_entity.pdbx_description
1 polymer ?
#
loop_
_entity_poly.entity_id
_entity_poly.type
_entity_poly.pdbx_seq_one_letter_code
_entity_poly.pdbx_strand_id
1 'polypeptide(L)'
;MFNGGAAVEGLTYSLLADGEEAVGLVSMEVRGRGRFGAYSSVRPRSCTLGSAPAEFSYDASSGMVILELESMPLPKERVHKIAIEL
;
A
#
# COMPACT_ATOMS: atom_id res chain seq x y z
N MET A 1 23.19 -1.25 2.46
CA MET A 1 21.75 -1.57 2.41
C MET A 1 21.09 -0.40 1.67
N PHE A 2 20.58 -0.61 0.45
CA PHE A 2 20.12 0.46 -0.45
C PHE A 2 18.62 0.76 -0.19
N ASN A 3 18.31 1.34 0.95
CA ASN A 3 16.97 1.83 1.31
C ASN A 3 16.85 3.34 0.99
N GLY A 4 17.24 3.72 -0.23
CA GLY A 4 17.23 5.11 -0.69
C GLY A 4 15.93 5.55 -1.40
N GLY A 5 14.99 4.63 -1.64
CA GLY A 5 13.82 4.88 -2.50
C GLY A 5 12.52 5.13 -1.75
N ALA A 6 12.20 4.32 -0.74
CA ALA A 6 11.00 4.50 0.07
C ALA A 6 11.13 3.95 1.51
N ALA A 7 10.54 4.63 2.48
CA ALA A 7 10.54 4.26 3.90
C ALA A 7 9.11 4.31 4.46
N VAL A 8 8.70 3.27 5.19
CA VAL A 8 7.42 3.24 5.91
C VAL A 8 7.57 4.01 7.22
N GLU A 9 6.76 5.06 7.40
CA GLU A 9 6.73 5.91 8.60
C GLU A 9 5.56 5.59 9.52
N GLY A 10 4.50 5.02 8.98
CA GLY A 10 3.27 4.70 9.70
C GLY A 10 2.61 3.45 9.13
N LEU A 11 2.00 2.67 10.01
CA LEU A 11 1.32 1.42 9.67
C LEU A 11 0.20 1.17 10.68
N THR A 12 -1.03 1.05 10.20
CA THR A 12 -2.20 0.73 11.01
C THR A 12 -3.03 -0.35 10.34
N TYR A 13 -3.79 -1.07 11.17
CA TYR A 13 -4.67 -2.15 10.75
C TYR A 13 -6.06 -1.92 11.32
N SER A 14 -7.08 -2.09 10.50
CA SER A 14 -8.47 -1.98 10.91
C SER A 14 -9.33 -2.96 10.12
N LEU A 15 -10.55 -3.21 10.61
CA LEU A 15 -11.56 -3.95 9.86
C LEU A 15 -12.56 -2.95 9.28
N LEU A 16 -12.83 -3.07 7.99
CA LEU A 16 -13.96 -2.40 7.35
C LEU A 16 -15.16 -3.34 7.40
N ALA A 17 -16.32 -2.80 7.76
CA ALA A 17 -17.58 -3.49 7.60
C ALA A 17 -18.08 -3.19 6.18
N ASP A 18 -17.90 -4.15 5.26
CA ASP A 18 -18.41 -4.05 3.89
C ASP A 18 -19.60 -5.01 3.72
N GLY A 19 -20.79 -4.53 4.10
CA GLY A 19 -21.99 -5.37 4.15
C GLY A 19 -21.90 -6.45 5.23
N GLU A 20 -22.00 -7.72 4.82
CA GLU A 20 -21.94 -8.90 5.71
C GLU A 20 -20.51 -9.44 5.90
N GLU A 21 -19.52 -8.92 5.15
CA GLU A 21 -18.14 -9.41 5.19
C GLU A 21 -17.20 -8.42 5.89
N ALA A 22 -16.30 -8.95 6.73
CA ALA A 22 -15.24 -8.17 7.34
C ALA A 22 -14.04 -8.11 6.40
N VAL A 23 -13.68 -6.91 5.93
CA VAL A 23 -12.54 -6.69 5.05
C VAL A 23 -11.37 -6.15 5.87
N GLY A 24 -10.19 -6.75 5.73
CA GLY A 24 -8.99 -6.27 6.41
C GLY A 24 -8.44 -5.04 5.70
N LEU A 25 -8.27 -3.93 6.41
CA LEU A 25 -7.64 -2.72 5.88
C LEU A 25 -6.27 -2.51 6.51
N VAL A 26 -5.24 -2.49 5.67
CA VAL A 26 -3.88 -2.10 6.02
C VAL A 26 -3.64 -0.69 5.50
N SER A 27 -3.41 0.28 6.40
CA SER A 27 -3.09 1.66 6.03
C SER A 27 -1.64 1.98 6.33
N MET A 28 -0.94 2.58 5.37
CA MET A 28 0.49 2.84 5.43
C MET A 28 0.81 4.28 5.07
N GLU A 29 1.82 4.83 5.73
CA GLU A 29 2.45 6.10 5.37
C GLU A 29 3.85 5.81 4.82
N VAL A 30 4.06 6.06 3.54
CA VAL A 30 5.30 5.72 2.83
C VAL A 30 5.93 6.97 2.24
N ARG A 31 7.13 7.34 2.70
CA ARG A 31 7.94 8.36 2.04
C ARG A 31 8.64 7.74 0.83
N GLY A 32 8.78 8.45 -0.28
CA GLY A 32 9.63 8.02 -1.39
C GLY A 32 8.97 8.07 -2.75
N ARG A 33 9.61 7.44 -3.74
CA ARG A 33 9.06 7.19 -5.07
C ARG A 33 9.66 5.91 -5.68
N GLY A 34 9.06 5.41 -6.74
CA GLY A 34 9.43 4.16 -7.43
C GLY A 34 8.70 2.95 -6.86
N ARG A 35 9.32 1.78 -6.95
CA ARG A 35 8.71 0.52 -6.52
C ARG A 35 8.58 0.43 -5.01
N PHE A 36 7.34 0.32 -4.55
CA PHE A 36 7.00 -0.02 -3.18
C PHE A 36 6.52 -1.49 -3.14
N GLY A 37 7.29 -2.34 -2.45
CA GLY A 37 7.00 -3.76 -2.32
C GLY A 37 6.56 -4.14 -0.92
N ALA A 38 5.58 -5.04 -0.83
CA ALA A 38 5.11 -5.66 0.41
C ALA A 38 4.81 -7.14 0.16
N TYR A 39 4.70 -7.95 1.21
CA TYR A 39 4.27 -9.34 1.09
C TYR A 39 2.91 -9.53 1.77
N SER A 40 2.04 -10.31 1.13
CA SER A 40 0.73 -10.70 1.65
C SER A 40 0.45 -12.17 1.38
N SER A 41 -0.06 -12.87 2.39
CA SER A 41 -0.48 -14.28 2.28
C SER A 41 -1.76 -14.44 1.47
N VAL A 42 -2.53 -13.37 1.29
CA VAL A 42 -3.74 -13.33 0.46
C VAL A 42 -3.57 -12.29 -0.65
N ARG A 43 -4.20 -12.50 -1.79
CA ARG A 43 -4.26 -11.50 -2.86
C ARG A 43 -5.06 -10.30 -2.35
N PRO A 44 -4.50 -9.07 -2.33
CA PRO A 44 -5.29 -7.89 -2.01
C PRO A 44 -6.50 -7.75 -2.93
N ARG A 45 -7.64 -7.34 -2.38
CA ARG A 45 -8.85 -7.01 -3.13
C ARG A 45 -8.64 -5.72 -3.92
N SER A 46 -8.06 -4.71 -3.26
CA SER A 46 -7.82 -3.40 -3.83
C SER A 46 -6.62 -2.71 -3.15
N CYS A 47 -6.04 -1.74 -3.87
CA CYS A 47 -5.03 -0.84 -3.34
C CYS A 47 -5.42 0.60 -3.69
N THR A 48 -5.12 1.54 -2.81
CA THR A 48 -5.35 2.97 -3.04
C THR A 48 -4.11 3.78 -2.69
N LEU A 49 -3.90 4.87 -3.42
CA LEU A 49 -2.90 5.89 -3.17
C LEU A 49 -3.62 7.22 -2.87
N GLY A 50 -3.63 7.63 -1.61
CA GLY A 50 -4.47 8.70 -1.11
C GLY A 50 -5.94 8.30 -1.16
N SER A 51 -6.70 8.93 -2.04
CA SER A 51 -8.11 8.62 -2.30
C SER A 51 -8.34 7.98 -3.69
N ALA A 52 -7.28 7.77 -4.47
CA ALA A 52 -7.37 7.24 -5.83
C ALA A 52 -7.06 5.73 -5.83
N PRO A 53 -7.80 4.92 -6.61
CA PRO A 53 -7.40 3.55 -6.89
C PRO A 53 -5.97 3.49 -7.45
N ALA A 54 -5.21 2.51 -7.01
CA ALA A 54 -3.84 2.29 -7.45
C ALA A 54 -3.72 0.90 -8.07
N GLU A 55 -3.10 0.81 -9.23
CA GLU A 55 -2.73 -0.46 -9.83
C GLU A 55 -1.62 -1.13 -9.00
N PHE A 56 -1.70 -2.45 -8.88
CA PHE A 56 -0.69 -3.25 -8.20
C PHE A 56 -0.52 -4.58 -8.92
N SER A 57 0.67 -5.17 -8.78
CA SER A 57 0.91 -6.56 -9.17
C SER A 57 0.93 -7.45 -7.93
N TYR A 58 0.49 -8.70 -8.09
CA TYR A 58 0.55 -9.73 -7.05
C TYR A 58 1.09 -11.04 -7.62
N ASP A 59 2.21 -11.50 -7.10
CA ASP A 59 2.79 -12.81 -7.39
C ASP A 59 2.27 -13.83 -6.36
N ALA A 60 1.37 -14.71 -6.79
CA ALA A 60 0.78 -15.72 -5.92
C ALA A 60 1.77 -16.79 -5.43
N SER A 61 2.93 -16.95 -6.10
CA SER A 61 3.94 -17.93 -5.68
C SER A 61 4.77 -17.46 -4.50
N SER A 62 4.97 -16.14 -4.38
CA SER A 62 5.79 -15.50 -3.35
C SER A 62 4.99 -14.65 -2.36
N GLY A 63 3.74 -14.31 -2.70
CA GLY A 63 2.93 -13.36 -1.96
C GLY A 63 3.35 -11.90 -2.18
N MET A 64 4.26 -11.62 -3.12
CA MET A 64 4.76 -10.27 -3.36
C MET A 64 3.68 -9.37 -3.97
N VAL A 65 3.45 -8.22 -3.36
CA VAL A 65 2.64 -7.10 -3.86
C VAL A 65 3.60 -5.96 -4.25
N ILE A 66 3.44 -5.39 -5.44
CA ILE A 66 4.21 -4.22 -5.87
C ILE A 66 3.28 -3.10 -6.33
N LEU A 67 3.48 -1.91 -5.77
CA LEU A 67 2.88 -0.64 -6.20
C LEU A 67 3.97 0.27 -6.79
N GLU A 68 3.63 1.02 -7.83
CA GLU A 68 4.52 2.03 -8.42
C GLU A 68 4.14 3.43 -7.90
N LEU A 69 5.05 4.04 -7.14
CA LEU A 69 4.91 5.41 -6.65
C LEU A 69 5.56 6.36 -7.67
N GLU A 70 4.80 6.79 -8.67
CA GLU A 70 5.33 7.52 -9.84
C GLU A 70 6.08 8.82 -9.49
N SER A 71 5.64 9.51 -8.44
CA SER A 71 6.17 10.79 -8.01
C SER A 71 6.36 10.80 -6.49
N MET A 72 7.11 11.78 -6.00
CA MET A 72 7.14 12.05 -4.56
C MET A 72 5.75 12.48 -4.07
N PRO A 73 5.45 12.35 -2.77
CA PRO A 73 4.23 12.93 -2.19
C PRO A 73 4.13 14.43 -2.52
N LEU A 74 2.89 14.95 -2.58
CA LEU A 74 2.65 16.37 -2.84
C LEU A 74 3.45 17.24 -1.85
N PRO A 75 3.92 18.45 -2.18
CA PRO A 75 4.77 19.24 -1.27
C PRO A 75 4.18 19.53 0.12
N LYS A 76 2.86 19.47 0.27
CA LYS A 76 2.14 19.63 1.56
C LYS A 76 2.05 18.32 2.36
N GLU A 77 2.34 17.19 1.73
CA GLU A 77 2.28 15.84 2.27
C GLU A 77 3.70 15.28 2.35
N ARG A 78 4.08 14.70 3.49
CA ARG A 78 5.42 14.13 3.66
C ARG A 78 5.53 12.70 3.14
N VAL A 79 4.39 12.04 2.97
CA VAL A 79 4.24 10.60 2.77
C VAL A 79 3.09 10.34 1.79
N HIS A 80 3.21 9.28 1.02
CA HIS A 80 2.09 8.63 0.36
C HIS A 80 1.25 7.93 1.41
N LYS A 81 -0.06 8.15 1.37
CA LYS A 81 -1.02 7.33 2.12
C LYS A 81 -1.41 6.16 1.23
N ILE A 82 -1.09 4.95 1.63
CA ILE A 82 -1.44 3.73 0.88
C ILE A 82 -2.45 2.97 1.72
N ALA A 83 -3.54 2.51 1.12
CA ALA A 83 -4.47 1.60 1.78
C ALA A 83 -4.62 0.32 0.95
N ILE A 84 -4.53 -0.82 1.61
CA ILE A 84 -4.64 -2.15 1.01
C ILE A 84 -5.78 -2.88 1.69
N GLU A 85 -6.74 -3.32 0.89
CA GLU A 85 -7.84 -4.18 1.33
C GLU A 85 -7.47 -5.64 1.09
N LEU A 86 -7.55 -6.46 2.13
CA LEU A 86 -7.27 -7.90 2.12
C LEU A 86 -8.58 -8.71 2.11
#